data_AF-A0A2M6WCU6-F1
#
_entry.id   AF-A0A2M6WCU6-F1
#
_cell.length_a   1.000
_cell.length_b   1.000
_cell.length_c   1.000
_cell.angle_alpha   90.00
_cell.angle_beta   90.00
_cell.angle_gamma   90.00
#
_symmetry.space_group_name_H-M   'P 1'
#
loop_
_entity.id
_entity.type
_entity.pdbx_description
1 polymer ?
#
loop_
_entity_poly.entity_id
_entity_poly.type
_entity_poly.pdbx_seq_one_letter_code
_entity_poly.pdbx_strand_id
1 'polypeptide(L)'
;MSQREEFEEKLAQLAKLDQEGLSGFRVEKRIHVFTVDYDGFFEKSIGVFKDPDVAKGFAKGQTYLKTEEVYVWTDGEWAFVFKGCLEVINDEQEALKLREVALAKLTPEERKLLKL
;
A
#
# COMPACT_ATOMS: atom_id res chain seq x y z
N MET A 1 20.92 -18.84 -2.72
CA MET A 1 20.27 -18.15 -1.59
C MET A 1 18.78 -18.35 -1.72
N SER A 2 18.12 -18.66 -0.62
CA SER A 2 16.66 -18.75 -0.52
C SER A 2 16.06 -17.34 -0.56
N GLN A 3 14.85 -17.18 -1.11
CA GLN A 3 14.10 -15.90 -1.08
C GLN A 3 13.95 -15.34 0.35
N ARG A 4 13.93 -16.22 1.35
CA ARG A 4 13.86 -15.85 2.76
C ARG A 4 15.17 -15.23 3.28
N GLU A 5 16.32 -15.75 2.85
CA GLU A 5 17.63 -15.24 3.28
C GLU A 5 17.90 -13.86 2.69
N GLU A 6 17.57 -13.68 1.41
CA GLU A 6 17.68 -12.38 0.74
C GLU A 6 16.76 -11.33 1.37
N PHE A 7 15.59 -11.76 1.86
CA PHE A 7 14.65 -10.90 2.55
C PHE A 7 15.14 -10.48 3.94
N GLU A 8 15.68 -11.41 4.72
CA GLU A 8 16.24 -11.14 6.05
C GLU A 8 17.47 -10.21 5.95
N GLU A 9 18.32 -10.39 4.93
CA GLU A 9 19.45 -9.50 4.66
C GLU A 9 19.01 -8.07 4.32
N LYS A 10 17.97 -7.93 3.48
CA LYS A 10 17.39 -6.61 3.14
C LYS A 10 16.76 -5.93 4.35
N LEU A 11 16.07 -6.69 5.22
CA LEU A 11 15.55 -6.19 6.49
C LEU A 11 16.66 -5.68 7.41
N ALA A 12 17.77 -6.41 7.50
CA ALA A 12 18.93 -6.00 8.28
C ALA A 12 19.56 -4.69 7.74
N GLN A 13 19.60 -4.52 6.42
CA GLN A 13 20.06 -3.27 5.80
C GLN A 13 19.15 -2.08 6.11
N LEU A 14 17.82 -2.27 6.08
CA LEU A 14 16.86 -1.21 6.48
C LEU A 14 16.98 -0.88 7.98
N ALA A 15 17.12 -1.89 8.83
CA ALA A 15 17.31 -1.68 10.26
C ALA A 15 18.64 -0.96 10.57
N LYS A 16 19.67 -1.14 9.74
CA LYS A 16 20.92 -0.40 9.87
C LYS A 16 20.75 1.09 9.53
N LEU A 17 19.98 1.42 8.49
CA LEU A 17 19.66 2.81 8.13
C LEU A 17 18.86 3.52 9.25
N ASP A 18 18.02 2.78 9.96
CA ASP A 18 17.29 3.26 11.15
C ASP A 18 18.24 3.66 12.30
N GLN A 19 19.32 2.89 12.50
CA GLN A 19 20.33 3.15 13.54
C GLN A 19 21.29 4.30 13.19
N GLU A 20 21.42 4.66 11.92
CA GLU A 20 22.31 5.74 11.45
C GLU A 20 21.75 7.16 11.69
N GLY A 21 20.58 7.29 12.35
CA GLY A 21 20.20 8.55 13.01
C GLY A 21 19.40 9.53 12.15
N LEU A 22 18.63 9.05 11.18
CA LEU A 22 17.62 9.87 10.49
C LEU A 22 16.36 9.95 11.36
N SER A 23 16.39 10.87 12.32
CA SER A 23 15.30 11.08 13.27
C SER A 23 13.95 11.23 12.56
N GLY A 24 13.01 10.35 12.90
CA GLY A 24 11.63 10.38 12.38
C GLY A 24 11.30 9.24 11.44
N PHE A 25 12.29 8.67 10.74
CA PHE A 25 12.09 7.48 9.91
C PHE A 25 12.14 6.20 10.75
N ARG A 26 11.36 5.21 10.33
CA ARG A 26 11.27 3.88 10.96
C ARG A 26 10.87 2.82 9.95
N VAL A 27 11.20 1.57 10.24
CA VAL A 27 10.78 0.43 9.39
C VAL A 27 9.38 0.00 9.79
N GLU A 28 8.45 0.01 8.83
CA GLU A 28 7.08 -0.45 9.02
C GLU A 28 6.64 -1.41 7.92
N LYS A 29 5.75 -2.34 8.27
CA LYS A 29 5.06 -3.18 7.29
C LYS A 29 3.88 -2.40 6.72
N ARG A 30 3.80 -2.30 5.39
CA ARG A 30 2.76 -1.58 4.63
C ARG A 30 2.30 -2.41 3.43
N ILE A 31 1.18 -2.02 2.81
CA ILE A 31 0.72 -2.65 1.56
C ILE A 31 1.10 -1.79 0.38
N HIS A 32 1.94 -2.32 -0.49
CA HIS A 32 2.33 -1.69 -1.74
C HIS A 32 1.33 -2.01 -2.83
N VAL A 33 0.82 -0.97 -3.49
CA VAL A 33 -0.02 -1.08 -4.68
C VAL A 33 0.81 -0.68 -5.90
N PHE A 34 0.78 -1.51 -6.93
CA PHE A 34 1.55 -1.31 -8.16
C PHE A 34 0.78 -1.77 -9.39
N THR A 35 1.14 -1.23 -10.55
CA THR A 35 0.67 -1.69 -11.85
C THR A 35 1.54 -2.82 -12.38
N VAL A 36 0.89 -3.74 -13.09
CA VAL A 36 1.56 -4.75 -13.90
C VAL A 36 1.19 -4.57 -15.38
N ASP A 37 2.10 -4.94 -16.27
CA ASP A 37 1.83 -4.99 -17.70
C ASP A 37 0.93 -6.18 -18.09
N TYR A 38 0.69 -6.36 -19.40
CA TYR A 38 -0.12 -7.46 -19.93
C TYR A 38 0.43 -8.85 -19.61
N ASP A 39 1.75 -8.96 -19.44
CA ASP A 39 2.45 -10.19 -19.11
C ASP A 39 2.53 -10.42 -17.58
N GLY A 40 2.03 -9.48 -16.79
CA GLY A 40 1.99 -9.54 -15.34
C GLY A 40 3.29 -9.09 -14.67
N PHE A 41 4.21 -8.48 -15.40
CA PHE A 41 5.43 -7.92 -14.84
C PHE A 41 5.19 -6.56 -14.22
N PHE A 42 5.92 -6.27 -13.14
CA PHE A 42 5.89 -4.96 -12.49
C PHE A 42 6.21 -3.85 -13.49
N GLU A 43 5.33 -2.86 -13.57
CA GLU A 43 5.52 -1.69 -14.42
C GLU A 43 5.81 -0.46 -13.57
N LYS A 44 4.93 -0.13 -12.62
CA LYS A 44 5.05 1.10 -11.82
C LYS A 44 4.43 0.96 -10.43
N SER A 45 5.08 1.54 -9.43
CA SER A 45 4.48 1.72 -8.10
C SER A 45 3.44 2.83 -8.08
N ILE A 46 2.29 2.58 -7.46
CA ILE A 46 1.26 3.59 -7.21
C ILE A 46 1.48 4.26 -5.86
N GLY A 47 1.75 3.48 -4.82
CA GLY A 47 1.97 3.99 -3.47
C GLY A 47 1.85 2.89 -2.42
N VAL A 48 1.97 3.28 -1.15
CA VAL A 48 1.83 2.37 -0.01
C VAL A 48 0.74 2.80 0.95
N PHE A 49 0.02 1.82 1.50
CA PHE A 49 -1.11 1.99 2.39
C PHE A 49 -0.81 1.36 3.76
N LYS A 50 -1.41 1.90 4.83
CA LYS A 50 -1.32 1.28 6.17
C LYS A 50 -2.28 0.12 6.31
N ASP A 51 -3.52 0.34 5.87
CA ASP A 51 -4.65 -0.55 6.01
C ASP A 51 -4.74 -1.49 4.79
N PRO A 52 -4.63 -2.80 5.00
CA PRO A 52 -4.69 -3.76 3.92
C PRO A 52 -6.05 -3.84 3.22
N ASP A 53 -7.14 -3.53 3.91
CA ASP A 53 -8.48 -3.56 3.34
C ASP A 53 -8.71 -2.33 2.45
N VAL A 54 -8.17 -1.17 2.81
CA VAL A 54 -8.17 0.04 1.95
C VAL A 54 -7.35 -0.22 0.70
N ALA A 55 -6.14 -0.76 0.83
CA ALA A 55 -5.28 -1.08 -0.31
C ALA A 55 -5.93 -2.07 -1.29
N LYS A 56 -6.53 -3.14 -0.74
CA LYS A 56 -7.28 -4.13 -1.54
C LYS A 56 -8.50 -3.49 -2.19
N GLY A 57 -9.23 -2.64 -1.46
CA GLY A 57 -10.37 -1.88 -1.98
C GLY A 57 -9.98 -0.98 -3.15
N PHE A 58 -8.85 -0.29 -3.04
CA PHE A 58 -8.30 0.56 -4.08
C PHE A 58 -7.93 -0.22 -5.35
N ALA A 59 -7.27 -1.38 -5.18
CA ALA A 59 -6.91 -2.25 -6.32
C ALA A 59 -8.12 -3.00 -6.92
N LYS A 60 -9.23 -3.10 -6.17
CA LYS A 60 -10.37 -3.93 -6.56
C LYS A 60 -11.04 -3.41 -7.84
N GLY A 61 -11.18 -4.29 -8.82
CA GLY A 61 -11.82 -3.97 -10.10
C GLY A 61 -10.90 -3.29 -11.11
N GLN A 62 -9.61 -3.13 -10.79
CA GLN A 62 -8.60 -2.69 -11.75
C GLN A 62 -7.73 -3.87 -12.16
N THR A 63 -7.83 -4.28 -13.42
CA THR A 63 -7.17 -5.48 -13.96
C THR A 63 -5.65 -5.48 -13.75
N TYR A 64 -5.05 -4.30 -13.85
CA TYR A 64 -3.59 -4.12 -13.82
C TYR A 64 -3.06 -3.75 -12.44
N LEU A 65 -3.90 -3.57 -11.42
CA LEU A 65 -3.41 -3.28 -10.07
C LEU A 65 -3.22 -4.56 -9.26
N LYS A 66 -2.07 -4.64 -8.59
CA LYS A 66 -1.72 -5.70 -7.65
C LYS A 66 -1.33 -5.10 -6.31
N THR A 67 -1.45 -5.91 -5.27
CA THR A 67 -1.10 -5.55 -3.90
C THR A 67 -0.12 -6.56 -3.33
N GLU A 68 0.91 -6.11 -2.64
CA GLU A 68 1.83 -6.98 -1.91
C GLU A 68 2.19 -6.37 -0.55
N GLU A 69 2.51 -7.23 0.42
CA GLU A 69 3.04 -6.77 1.71
C GLU A 69 4.53 -6.43 1.56
N VAL A 70 4.93 -5.23 1.97
CA VAL A 70 6.33 -4.79 1.94
C VAL A 70 6.74 -4.19 3.27
N TYR A 71 8.03 -4.26 3.55
CA TYR A 71 8.64 -3.42 4.58
C TYR A 71 9.13 -2.15 3.91
N VAL A 72 8.72 -1.02 4.47
CA VAL A 72 9.14 0.30 4.02
C VAL A 72 9.85 1.01 5.16
N TRP A 73 10.77 1.89 4.79
CA TRP A 73 11.35 2.83 5.71
C TRP A 73 10.66 4.19 5.51
N THR A 74 9.98 4.68 6.54
CA THR A 74 9.03 5.79 6.42
C THR A 74 9.03 6.69 7.65
N ASP A 75 8.81 7.98 7.45
CA ASP A 75 8.53 8.96 8.51
C ASP A 75 7.02 9.13 8.79
N GLY A 76 6.18 8.60 7.92
CA GLY A 76 4.72 8.75 7.94
C GLY A 76 4.18 9.58 6.78
N GLU A 77 5.01 10.37 6.10
CA GLU A 77 4.67 11.13 4.89
C GLU A 77 5.28 10.50 3.64
N TRP A 78 6.53 10.05 3.73
CA TRP A 78 7.27 9.42 2.64
C TRP A 78 7.67 8.01 3.02
N ALA A 79 7.67 7.10 2.05
CA ALA A 79 8.07 5.71 2.26
C ALA A 79 9.08 5.27 1.21
N PHE A 80 10.20 4.74 1.66
CA PHE A 80 11.22 4.15 0.80
C PHE A 80 11.07 2.64 0.80
N VAL A 81 10.95 2.09 -0.40
CA VAL A 81 11.01 0.64 -0.66
C VAL A 81 12.31 0.38 -1.40
N PHE A 82 12.82 -0.85 -1.36
CA PHE A 82 14.09 -1.22 -2.04
C PHE A 82 14.15 -0.89 -3.54
N LYS A 83 13.02 -0.55 -4.19
CA LYS A 83 12.93 -0.17 -5.60
C LYS A 83 12.75 1.34 -5.85
N GLY A 84 12.60 2.18 -4.82
CA GLY A 84 12.42 3.63 -4.98
C GLY A 84 11.73 4.34 -3.81
N CYS A 85 11.59 5.66 -3.93
CA CYS A 85 10.79 6.50 -3.03
C CYS A 85 9.32 6.50 -3.48
N LEU A 86 8.41 6.27 -2.56
CA LEU A 86 6.96 6.23 -2.76
C LEU A 86 6.27 7.21 -1.84
N GLU A 87 5.16 7.77 -2.33
CA GLU A 87 4.23 8.55 -1.51
C GLU A 87 3.44 7.60 -0.59
N VAL A 88 3.30 8.01 0.67
CA VAL A 88 2.38 7.34 1.61
C VAL A 88 0.98 7.84 1.33
N ILE A 89 0.08 6.95 0.93
CA ILE A 89 -1.29 7.33 0.64
C ILE A 89 -2.08 7.46 1.96
N ASN A 90 -2.89 8.52 2.06
CA ASN A 90 -3.74 8.74 3.21
C ASN A 90 -4.96 7.81 3.16
N ASP A 91 -4.92 6.76 3.98
CA ASP A 91 -5.97 5.74 4.05
C ASP A 91 -7.34 6.30 4.42
N GLU A 92 -7.43 7.33 5.26
CA GLU A 92 -8.72 7.90 5.68
C GLU A 92 -9.43 8.59 4.51
N GLN A 93 -8.67 9.35 3.71
CA GLN A 93 -9.20 10.00 2.52
C GLN A 93 -9.61 8.98 1.46
N GLU A 94 -8.82 7.92 1.26
CA GLU A 94 -9.18 6.88 0.29
C GLU A 94 -10.33 6.00 0.76
N ALA A 95 -10.44 5.72 2.06
CA ALA A 95 -11.60 5.03 2.62
C ALA A 95 -12.89 5.82 2.41
N LEU A 96 -12.85 7.16 2.54
CA LEU A 96 -14.00 8.02 2.25
C LEU A 96 -14.41 7.95 0.78
N LYS A 97 -13.46 8.06 -0.15
CA LYS A 97 -13.74 7.94 -1.60
C LYS A 97 -14.31 6.56 -1.94
N LEU A 98 -13.72 5.49 -1.38
CA LEU A 98 -14.21 4.13 -1.57
C LEU A 98 -15.65 3.97 -1.05
N ARG A 99 -15.95 4.57 0.11
CA ARG A 99 -17.30 4.58 0.68
C ARG A 99 -18.29 5.33 -0.20
N GLU A 100 -17.93 6.50 -0.73
CA GLU A 100 -18.79 7.26 -1.64
C GLU A 100 -19.08 6.49 -2.93
N VAL A 101 -18.07 5.87 -3.53
CA VAL A 101 -18.23 5.03 -4.72
C VAL A 101 -19.10 3.81 -4.43
N ALA A 102 -18.92 3.17 -3.27
CA ALA A 102 -19.75 2.04 -2.86
C ALA A 102 -21.21 2.48 -2.65
N LEU A 103 -21.44 3.60 -1.96
CA LEU A 103 -22.77 4.17 -1.77
C LEU A 103 -23.44 4.52 -3.10
N ALA A 104 -22.70 5.13 -4.03
CA ALA A 104 -23.21 5.49 -5.36
C ALA A 104 -23.73 4.29 -6.16
N LYS A 105 -23.22 3.07 -5.91
CA LYS A 105 -23.68 1.84 -6.55
C LYS A 105 -24.92 1.22 -5.92
N LEU A 106 -25.31 1.66 -4.72
CA LEU A 106 -26.51 1.18 -4.03
C LEU A 106 -27.74 1.93 -4.50
N THR A 107 -28.84 1.20 -4.70
CA THR A 107 -30.15 1.80 -4.99
C THR A 107 -30.71 2.54 -3.76
N PRO A 108 -31.68 3.46 -3.95
CA PRO A 108 -32.35 4.12 -2.83
C PRO A 108 -32.96 3.13 -1.82
N GLU A 109 -33.47 1.99 -2.29
CA GLU A 109 -34.05 0.93 -1.47
C GLU A 109 -32.99 0.20 -0.64
N GLU A 110 -31.84 -0.12 -1.24
CA GLU A 110 -30.71 -0.77 -0.57
C GLU A 110 -30.08 0.13 0.51
N ARG A 111 -29.98 1.43 0.24
CA ARG A 111 -29.50 2.41 1.24
C ARG A 111 -30.43 2.49 2.45
N LYS A 112 -31.74 2.50 2.23
CA LYS A 112 -32.74 2.46 3.31
C LYS A 112 -32.63 1.20 4.17
N LEU A 113 -32.37 0.04 3.55
CA LEU A 113 -32.17 -1.22 4.28
C LEU A 113 -30.92 -1.19 5.18
N LEU A 114 -29.85 -0.51 4.73
CA LEU A 114 -28.61 -0.34 5.48
C LEU A 114 -28.64 0.80 6.50
N LYS A 115 -29.76 1.53 6.61
CA LYS A 115 -29.92 2.74 7.45
C LYS A 115 -28.86 3.82 7.16
N LEU A 116 -28.50 3.97 5.89
CA LEU A 116 -27.56 4.97 5.38
C LEU A 116 -28.28 6.13 4.71
#